data_AF-A0A9E0XQ83-F1
#
_entry.id   AF-A0A9E0XQ83-F1
#
_cell.length_a   1.000
_cell.length_b   1.000
_cell.length_c   1.000
_cell.angle_alpha   90.00
_cell.angle_beta   90.00
_cell.angle_gamma   90.00
#
_symmetry.space_group_name_H-M   'P 1'
#
loop_
_entity.id
_entity.type
_entity.pdbx_description
1 polymer ?
#
loop_
_entity_poly.entity_id
_entity_poly.type
_entity_poly.pdbx_seq_one_letter_code
_entity_poly.pdbx_strand_id
1 'polypeptide(L)'
;MQKIEYGDLYKFLVSVGVILIGFAVLIPYFYLKEDFGLCVPQSDMARFEPEVRQIIRTKQQLLLRVQNYVPYLSLAMLATGLLSVAAGLYKWSRRQRQADAKFDLEVKRLDLQIRALSPEETKEKIAREVDEITRQEPSGAKKPDKPSGPVQAGERARYISEYYDVERAVIESFEKRLSDRKEYEIKPQTEIGDRLHLDMLLLSRDNGLRSDKIIEIKYFRNGLNGKYVFDIVRQMNTCLCRYRGLTGRRAAPVLLIVYNRERDSAESAARFGDRIRSAAEGLPDMEELKMRLIDRSEIGMFDPRELVAQ
;
A
#
# COMPACT_ATOMS: atom_id res chain seq x y z
N MET A 1 26.66 9.89 1.75
CA MET A 1 25.96 11.19 1.80
C MET A 1 24.51 10.97 1.40
N GLN A 2 23.56 11.18 2.32
CA GLN A 2 22.12 11.14 2.01
C GLN A 2 21.83 12.19 0.92
N LYS A 3 21.26 11.76 -0.21
CA LYS A 3 20.79 12.68 -1.25
C LYS A 3 19.63 13.45 -0.63
N ILE A 4 19.85 14.73 -0.33
CA ILE A 4 18.77 15.62 0.10
C ILE A 4 17.69 15.55 -0.97
N GLU A 5 16.54 14.99 -0.61
CA GLU A 5 15.41 14.96 -1.53
C GLU A 5 15.01 16.41 -1.76
N TYR A 6 15.17 16.86 -3.00
CA TYR A 6 14.92 18.25 -3.37
C TYR A 6 13.48 18.74 -3.04
N GLY A 7 12.54 17.85 -2.66
CA GLY A 7 11.21 18.24 -2.17
C GLY A 7 11.28 18.96 -0.83
N ASP A 8 12.24 18.59 0.01
CA ASP A 8 12.49 19.23 1.29
C ASP A 8 13.11 20.61 1.12
N LEU A 9 13.87 20.85 0.05
CA LEU A 9 14.48 22.15 -0.23
C LEU A 9 13.44 23.26 -0.41
N TYR A 10 12.35 23.00 -1.13
CA TYR A 10 11.32 24.02 -1.36
C TYR A 10 10.46 24.26 -0.12
N LYS A 11 10.16 23.20 0.66
CA LYS A 11 9.48 23.33 1.96
C LYS A 11 10.34 24.08 2.98
N PHE A 12 11.65 23.85 2.96
CA PHE A 12 12.61 24.59 3.76
C PHE A 12 12.62 26.08 3.40
N LEU A 13 12.63 26.41 2.10
CA LEU A 13 12.59 27.80 1.64
C LEU A 13 11.31 28.53 2.08
N VAL A 14 10.15 27.87 2.02
CA VAL A 14 8.89 28.40 2.55
C VAL A 14 8.97 28.62 4.06
N SER A 15 9.53 27.67 4.80
CA SER A 15 9.66 27.74 6.27
C SER A 15 10.56 28.89 6.71
N VAL A 16 11.73 29.05 6.07
CA VAL A 16 12.64 30.19 6.30
C VAL A 16 11.93 31.50 5.99
N GLY A 17 11.17 31.55 4.89
CA GLY A 17 10.40 32.73 4.51
C GLY A 17 9.36 33.15 5.56
N VAL A 18 8.61 32.19 6.11
CA VAL A 18 7.63 32.45 7.18
C VAL A 18 8.30 32.97 8.45
N ILE A 19 9.45 32.40 8.83
CA ILE A 19 10.23 32.86 10.00
C ILE A 19 10.69 34.31 9.79
N LEU A 20 11.21 34.65 8.61
CA LEU A 20 11.65 36.01 8.28
C LEU A 20 10.49 37.03 8.36
N ILE A 21 9.31 36.66 7.87
CA ILE A 21 8.10 37.49 7.98
C ILE A 21 7.73 37.69 9.46
N GLY A 22 7.81 36.63 10.27
CA GLY A 22 7.61 36.73 11.72
C GLY A 22 8.58 37.70 12.39
N PHE A 23 9.87 37.60 12.08
CA PHE A 23 10.88 38.50 12.63
C PHE A 23 10.73 39.95 12.17
N ALA A 24 10.26 40.18 10.94
CA ALA A 24 9.96 41.53 10.45
C ALA A 24 8.92 42.26 11.32
N VAL A 25 8.05 41.52 12.02
CA VAL A 25 7.05 42.09 12.94
C VAL A 25 7.53 42.05 14.40
N LEU A 26 8.15 40.95 14.82
CA LEU A 26 8.57 40.76 16.21
C LEU A 26 9.70 41.70 16.62
N ILE A 27 10.69 41.93 15.75
CA ILE A 27 11.84 42.81 16.05
C ILE A 27 11.38 44.24 16.39
N PRO A 28 10.60 44.93 15.54
CA PRO A 28 10.12 46.27 15.87
C PRO A 28 9.18 46.27 17.08
N TYR A 29 8.37 45.22 17.26
CA TYR A 29 7.50 45.09 18.44
C TYR A 29 8.30 45.01 19.75
N PHE A 30 9.29 44.10 19.84
CA PHE A 30 10.14 43.98 21.03
C PHE A 30 10.98 45.23 21.25
N TYR A 31 11.46 45.87 20.17
CA TYR A 31 12.19 47.13 20.27
C TYR A 31 11.34 48.26 20.86
N LEU A 32 10.07 48.39 20.44
CA LEU A 32 9.17 49.43 20.96
C LEU A 32 8.66 49.13 22.38
N LYS A 33 8.60 47.86 22.76
CA LYS A 33 8.14 47.43 24.09
C LYS A 33 9.19 47.67 25.18
N GLU A 34 10.46 47.61 24.83
CA GLU A 34 11.56 47.71 25.78
C GLU A 34 11.95 49.16 26.03
N ASP A 35 11.97 49.61 27.28
CA ASP A 35 12.38 50.98 27.67
C ASP A 35 13.91 51.17 27.59
N PHE A 36 14.67 50.07 27.52
CA PHE A 36 16.13 50.02 27.51
C PHE A 36 16.81 50.85 28.62
N GLY A 37 16.09 51.30 29.66
CA GLY A 37 16.60 52.20 30.69
C GLY A 37 17.04 53.56 30.15
N LEU A 38 16.40 54.04 29.07
CA LEU A 38 16.69 55.34 28.45
C LEU A 38 16.14 56.51 29.26
N CYS A 39 15.04 56.30 29.99
CA CYS A 39 14.33 57.30 30.78
C CYS A 39 15.02 57.57 32.12
N VAL A 40 16.19 58.19 32.09
CA VAL A 40 16.91 58.64 33.29
C VAL A 40 16.66 60.13 33.52
N PRO A 41 16.06 60.54 34.66
CA PRO A 41 15.88 61.95 35.01
C PRO A 41 17.21 62.71 35.03
N GLN A 42 17.22 63.95 34.53
CA GLN A 42 18.43 64.80 34.58
C GLN A 42 18.94 65.02 36.01
N SER A 43 18.05 65.03 37.00
CA SER A 43 18.39 65.13 38.42
C SER A 43 19.25 63.96 38.90
N ASP A 44 19.08 62.77 38.33
CA ASP A 44 19.80 61.55 38.72
C ASP A 44 21.13 61.44 37.96
N MET A 45 21.18 61.95 36.72
CA MET A 45 22.41 62.06 35.92
C MET A 45 23.53 62.84 36.63
N ALA A 46 23.17 63.86 37.42
CA ALA A 46 24.11 64.67 38.19
C ALA A 46 24.69 63.93 39.41
N ARG A 47 23.96 62.93 39.93
CA ARG A 47 24.33 62.14 41.13
C ARG A 47 25.22 60.94 40.80
N PHE A 48 25.24 60.50 39.55
CA PHE A 48 26.10 59.39 39.11
C PHE A 48 27.55 59.80 38.95
N GLU A 49 28.44 58.84 39.22
CA GLU A 49 29.87 58.94 38.92
C GLU A 49 30.12 59.18 37.41
N PRO A 50 31.24 59.82 37.06
CA PRO A 50 31.56 60.16 35.66
C PRO A 50 31.57 58.95 34.72
N GLU A 51 32.09 57.82 35.20
CA GLU A 51 32.19 56.56 34.45
C GLU A 51 30.81 55.98 34.12
N VAL A 52 29.90 55.97 35.10
CA VAL A 52 28.52 55.54 34.94
C VAL A 52 27.77 56.44 33.95
N ARG A 53 28.00 57.77 34.03
CA ARG A 53 27.41 58.74 33.10
C ARG A 53 27.87 58.51 31.66
N GLN A 54 29.14 58.12 31.47
CA GLN A 54 29.68 57.78 30.16
C GLN A 54 29.02 56.52 29.59
N ILE A 55 28.85 55.47 30.40
CA ILE A 55 28.17 54.23 30.00
C ILE A 55 26.73 54.51 29.54
N ILE A 56 25.97 55.30 30.30
CA ILE A 56 24.58 55.64 29.95
C ILE A 56 24.54 56.42 28.63
N ARG A 57 25.42 57.40 28.43
CA ARG A 57 25.51 58.17 27.17
C ARG A 57 25.86 57.29 25.98
N THR A 58 26.83 56.38 26.12
CA THR A 58 27.18 55.42 25.07
C THR A 58 26.00 54.52 24.72
N LYS A 59 25.26 54.05 25.72
CA LYS A 59 24.05 53.23 25.53
C LYS A 59 22.95 54.00 24.78
N GLN A 60 22.69 55.26 25.15
CA GLN A 60 21.75 56.15 24.46
C GLN A 60 22.14 56.36 22.99
N GLN A 61 23.43 56.63 22.72
CA GLN A 61 23.93 56.80 21.34
C GLN A 61 23.84 55.53 20.50
N LEU A 62 24.04 54.36 21.10
CA LEU A 62 23.90 53.07 20.41
C LEU A 62 22.43 52.82 20.07
N LEU A 63 21.52 53.07 21.01
CA LEU A 63 20.07 52.89 20.81
C LEU A 63 19.50 53.84 19.75
N LEU A 64 19.94 55.10 19.71
CA LEU A 64 19.57 56.04 18.64
C LEU A 64 20.02 55.57 17.27
N ARG A 65 21.23 54.97 17.17
CA ARG A 65 21.69 54.35 15.92
C ARG A 65 20.82 53.15 15.53
N VAL A 66 20.57 52.24 16.47
CA VAL A 66 19.72 51.06 16.23
C VAL A 66 18.32 51.48 15.78
N GLN A 67 17.72 52.51 16.39
CA GLN A 67 16.38 53.02 16.06
C GLN A 67 16.24 53.36 14.58
N ASN A 68 17.26 54.00 14.00
CA ASN A 68 17.28 54.36 12.60
C ASN A 68 17.38 53.13 11.68
N TYR A 69 17.99 52.02 12.13
CA TYR A 69 18.16 50.81 11.32
C TYR A 69 17.03 49.79 11.44
N VAL A 70 16.31 49.74 12.58
CA VAL A 70 15.20 48.79 12.81
C VAL A 70 14.16 48.76 11.66
N PRO A 71 13.65 49.89 11.15
CA PRO A 71 12.64 49.84 10.08
C PRO A 71 13.21 49.26 8.77
N TYR A 72 14.46 49.58 8.42
CA TYR A 72 15.11 49.05 7.22
C TYR A 72 15.40 47.56 7.34
N LEU A 73 15.85 47.09 8.51
CA LEU A 73 16.05 45.67 8.78
C LEU A 73 14.73 44.89 8.67
N SER A 74 13.66 45.43 9.25
CA SER A 74 12.33 44.82 9.21
C SER A 74 11.79 44.73 7.78
N LEU A 75 11.96 45.80 6.99
CA LEU A 75 11.56 45.83 5.58
C LEU A 75 12.37 44.83 4.75
N ALA A 76 13.68 44.74 4.97
CA ALA A 76 14.55 43.79 4.28
C ALA A 76 14.14 42.34 4.58
N MET A 77 13.88 42.00 5.85
CA MET A 77 13.39 40.68 6.27
C MET A 77 12.02 40.35 5.67
N LEU A 78 11.10 41.31 5.65
CA LEU A 78 9.78 41.13 5.05
C LEU A 78 9.88 40.83 3.55
N ALA A 79 10.66 41.63 2.83
CA ALA A 79 10.84 41.46 1.38
C ALA A 79 11.49 40.12 1.04
N THR A 80 12.58 39.75 1.73
CA THR A 80 13.25 38.46 1.54
C THR A 80 12.36 37.29 1.95
N GLY A 81 11.58 37.42 3.02
CA GLY A 81 10.61 36.44 3.47
C GLY A 81 9.51 36.17 2.43
N LEU A 82 8.89 37.23 1.92
CA LEU A 82 7.86 37.14 0.88
C LEU A 82 8.40 36.51 -0.41
N LEU A 83 9.58 36.93 -0.86
CA LEU A 83 10.23 36.34 -2.04
C LEU A 83 10.53 34.85 -1.85
N SER A 84 11.01 34.46 -0.67
CA SER A 84 11.31 33.05 -0.35
C SER A 84 10.05 32.19 -0.36
N VAL A 85 8.96 32.67 0.26
CA VAL A 85 7.67 31.97 0.25
C VAL A 85 7.12 31.85 -1.18
N ALA A 86 7.10 32.94 -1.95
CA ALA A 86 6.59 32.93 -3.32
C ALA A 86 7.38 31.99 -4.22
N ALA A 87 8.73 32.06 -4.18
CA ALA A 87 9.59 31.17 -4.95
C ALA A 87 9.46 29.71 -4.52
N GLY A 88 9.36 29.46 -3.21
CA GLY A 88 9.18 28.14 -2.62
C GLY A 88 7.86 27.50 -3.06
N LEU A 89 6.74 28.19 -2.91
CA LEU A 89 5.41 27.72 -3.32
C LEU A 89 5.32 27.49 -4.84
N TYR A 90 5.86 28.40 -5.64
CA TYR A 90 5.86 28.25 -7.10
C TYR A 90 6.64 27.02 -7.55
N LYS A 91 7.86 26.83 -7.05
CA LYS A 91 8.68 25.67 -7.42
C LYS A 91 8.14 24.37 -6.84
N TRP A 92 7.62 24.41 -5.62
CA TRP A 92 7.00 23.25 -4.98
C TRP A 92 5.77 22.79 -5.76
N SER A 93 4.85 23.69 -6.08
CA SER A 93 3.64 23.35 -6.85
C SER A 93 3.94 22.79 -8.24
N ARG A 94 4.91 23.39 -8.97
CA ARG A 94 5.33 22.87 -10.28
C ARG A 94 5.86 21.44 -10.19
N ARG A 95 6.64 21.14 -9.15
CA ARG A 95 7.18 19.81 -8.95
C ARG A 95 6.14 18.81 -8.47
N GLN A 96 5.25 19.24 -7.58
CA GLN A 96 4.14 18.43 -7.12
C GLN A 96 3.34 17.93 -8.32
N ARG A 97 2.98 18.82 -9.25
CA ARG A 97 2.31 18.45 -10.51
C ARG A 97 3.08 17.41 -11.34
N GLN A 98 4.42 17.48 -11.39
CA GLN A 98 5.22 16.49 -12.11
C GLN A 98 5.26 15.13 -11.39
N ALA A 99 5.25 15.13 -10.06
CA ALA A 99 5.16 13.90 -9.27
C ALA A 99 3.79 13.25 -9.45
N ASP A 100 2.72 14.04 -9.34
CA ASP A 100 1.34 13.59 -9.54
C ASP A 100 1.15 13.02 -10.96
N ALA A 101 1.66 13.71 -11.99
CA ALA A 101 1.58 13.24 -13.39
C ALA A 101 2.36 11.94 -13.65
N LYS A 102 3.52 11.75 -13.01
CA LYS A 102 4.26 10.48 -13.10
C LYS A 102 3.49 9.33 -12.45
N PHE A 103 2.90 9.59 -11.29
CA PHE A 103 2.08 8.62 -10.60
C PHE A 103 0.83 8.24 -11.41
N ASP A 104 0.14 9.22 -12.00
CA ASP A 104 -1.01 8.96 -12.88
C ASP A 104 -0.62 8.08 -14.08
N LEU A 105 0.58 8.27 -14.63
CA LEU A 105 1.11 7.41 -15.70
C LEU A 105 1.46 6.00 -15.20
N GLU A 106 1.97 5.86 -13.98
CA GLU A 106 2.21 4.55 -13.35
C GLU A 106 0.90 3.80 -13.09
N VAL A 107 -0.14 4.49 -12.59
CA VAL A 107 -1.47 3.93 -12.40
C VAL A 107 -2.08 3.50 -13.74
N LYS A 108 -1.99 4.34 -14.78
CA LYS A 108 -2.44 3.96 -16.13
C LYS A 108 -1.65 2.78 -16.69
N ARG A 109 -0.34 2.71 -16.45
CA ARG A 109 0.49 1.58 -16.88
C ARG A 109 0.07 0.29 -16.18
N LEU A 110 -0.27 0.37 -14.90
CA LEU A 110 -0.76 -0.75 -14.13
C LEU A 110 -2.12 -1.24 -14.66
N ASP A 111 -3.03 -0.33 -14.95
CA ASP A 111 -4.34 -0.65 -15.52
C ASP A 111 -4.20 -1.26 -16.93
N LEU A 112 -3.28 -0.76 -17.76
CA LEU A 112 -2.96 -1.34 -19.07
C LEU A 112 -2.33 -2.74 -19.00
N GLN A 113 -1.72 -3.11 -17.88
CA GLN A 113 -1.15 -4.45 -17.69
C GLN A 113 -2.14 -5.45 -17.13
N ILE A 114 -3.27 -4.98 -16.61
CA ILE A 114 -4.34 -5.82 -16.07
C ILE A 114 -5.34 -6.10 -17.19
N ARG A 115 -5.41 -7.35 -17.65
CA ARG A 115 -6.45 -7.79 -18.59
C ARG A 115 -7.29 -8.91 -17.98
N ALA A 116 -8.55 -8.99 -18.38
CA ALA A 116 -9.37 -10.17 -18.11
C ALA A 116 -8.90 -11.33 -19.01
N LEU A 117 -8.79 -12.52 -18.45
CA LEU A 117 -8.57 -13.76 -19.18
C LEU A 117 -9.77 -14.07 -20.06
N SER A 118 -9.51 -14.59 -21.25
CA SER A 118 -10.58 -15.17 -22.06
C SER A 118 -11.11 -16.47 -21.45
N PRO A 119 -12.33 -16.90 -21.81
CA PRO A 119 -12.87 -18.18 -21.35
C PRO A 119 -11.98 -19.38 -21.69
N GLU A 120 -11.28 -19.35 -22.83
CA GLU A 120 -10.37 -20.44 -23.24
C GLU A 120 -9.08 -20.43 -22.41
N GLU A 121 -8.48 -19.26 -22.14
CA GLU A 121 -7.30 -19.16 -21.27
C GLU A 121 -7.62 -19.59 -19.83
N THR A 122 -8.83 -19.29 -19.36
CA THR A 122 -9.33 -19.74 -18.06
C THR A 122 -9.45 -21.26 -18.00
N LYS A 123 -10.04 -21.88 -19.03
CA LYS A 123 -10.13 -23.35 -19.14
C LYS A 123 -8.74 -23.99 -19.20
N GLU A 124 -7.79 -23.39 -19.92
CA GLU A 124 -6.40 -23.87 -19.97
C GLU A 124 -5.71 -23.77 -18.61
N LYS A 125 -5.93 -22.68 -17.87
CA LYS A 125 -5.44 -22.53 -16.49
C LYS A 125 -5.96 -23.67 -15.62
N ILE A 126 -7.28 -23.86 -15.57
CA ILE A 126 -7.93 -24.90 -14.77
C ILE A 126 -7.46 -26.29 -15.18
N ALA A 127 -7.32 -26.55 -16.49
CA ALA A 127 -6.81 -27.82 -16.99
C ALA A 127 -5.40 -28.14 -16.44
N ARG A 128 -4.51 -27.14 -16.38
CA ARG A 128 -3.18 -27.29 -15.78
C ARG A 128 -3.26 -27.58 -14.28
N GLU A 129 -4.13 -26.87 -13.55
CA GLU A 129 -4.29 -27.08 -12.11
C GLU A 129 -4.85 -28.46 -11.78
N VAL A 130 -5.86 -28.90 -12.53
CA VAL A 130 -6.42 -30.26 -12.42
C VAL A 130 -5.33 -31.31 -12.69
N ASP A 131 -4.49 -31.11 -13.70
CA ASP A 131 -3.39 -32.03 -14.00
C ASP A 131 -2.34 -32.05 -12.86
N GLU A 132 -2.02 -30.90 -12.26
CA GLU A 132 -1.11 -30.80 -11.11
C GLU A 132 -1.66 -31.51 -9.88
N ILE A 133 -2.93 -31.28 -9.53
CA ILE A 133 -3.60 -31.92 -8.40
C ILE A 133 -3.65 -33.45 -8.60
N THR A 134 -4.09 -33.89 -9.78
CA THR A 134 -4.26 -35.32 -10.10
C THR A 134 -2.94 -36.08 -10.09
N ARG A 135 -1.83 -35.47 -10.55
CA ARG A 135 -0.49 -36.10 -10.54
C ARG A 135 0.00 -36.44 -9.14
N GLN A 136 -0.46 -35.72 -8.13
CA GLN A 136 0.00 -35.88 -6.76
C GLN A 136 -0.87 -36.80 -5.92
N GLU A 137 -2.09 -37.12 -6.38
CA GLU A 137 -2.96 -38.09 -5.74
C GLU A 137 -2.24 -39.45 -5.60
N PRO A 138 -2.20 -40.05 -4.40
CA PRO A 138 -1.71 -41.41 -4.27
C PRO A 138 -2.64 -42.32 -5.09
N SER A 139 -2.08 -42.98 -6.10
CA SER A 139 -2.77 -44.00 -6.88
C SER A 139 -3.14 -45.17 -5.96
N GLY A 140 -4.30 -45.09 -5.31
CA GLY A 140 -4.92 -46.17 -4.54
C GLY A 140 -5.53 -47.27 -5.42
N ALA A 141 -5.36 -47.18 -6.74
CA ALA A 141 -5.73 -48.23 -7.68
C ALA A 141 -4.47 -48.70 -8.41
N LYS A 142 -4.30 -50.03 -8.49
CA LYS A 142 -3.27 -50.73 -9.29
C LYS A 142 -2.92 -49.94 -10.55
N LYS A 143 -1.62 -49.77 -10.83
CA LYS A 143 -1.13 -49.35 -12.15
C LYS A 143 -1.96 -50.07 -13.23
N PRO A 144 -2.73 -49.37 -14.08
CA PRO A 144 -3.17 -49.99 -15.31
C PRO A 144 -1.96 -50.02 -16.22
N ASP A 145 -1.39 -51.20 -16.40
CA ASP A 145 -0.60 -51.52 -17.59
C ASP A 145 -1.53 -51.43 -18.81
N LYS A 146 -1.82 -50.22 -19.30
CA LYS A 146 -2.29 -49.91 -20.66
C LYS A 146 -2.43 -48.40 -20.90
N PRO A 147 -2.28 -47.94 -22.16
CA PRO A 147 -2.29 -46.51 -22.48
C PRO A 147 -3.68 -45.89 -22.28
N SER A 148 -3.67 -44.61 -21.94
CA SER A 148 -4.77 -43.68 -21.72
C SER A 148 -5.99 -43.93 -22.63
N GLY A 149 -7.08 -44.47 -22.07
CA GLY A 149 -8.34 -44.70 -22.78
C GLY A 149 -9.32 -43.51 -22.72
N PRO A 150 -10.41 -43.53 -23.52
CA PRO A 150 -11.43 -42.46 -23.57
C PRO A 150 -12.16 -42.22 -22.24
N VAL A 151 -12.19 -43.20 -21.34
CA VAL A 151 -12.83 -43.10 -20.01
C VAL A 151 -12.06 -42.12 -19.10
N GLN A 152 -10.72 -42.18 -19.06
CA GLN A 152 -9.91 -41.24 -18.27
C GLN A 152 -9.97 -39.82 -18.84
N ALA A 153 -10.03 -39.67 -20.16
CA ALA A 153 -10.23 -38.37 -20.79
C ALA A 153 -11.60 -37.76 -20.44
N GLY A 154 -12.65 -38.59 -20.37
CA GLY A 154 -13.99 -38.17 -19.94
C GLY A 154 -14.05 -37.75 -18.46
N GLU A 155 -13.41 -38.49 -17.56
CA GLU A 155 -13.35 -38.13 -16.12
C GLU A 155 -12.55 -36.86 -15.86
N ARG A 156 -11.47 -36.64 -16.62
CA ARG A 156 -10.68 -35.41 -16.60
C ARG A 156 -11.50 -34.21 -17.08
N ALA A 157 -12.19 -34.34 -18.22
CA ALA A 157 -13.03 -33.28 -18.74
C ALA A 157 -14.16 -32.90 -17.76
N ARG A 158 -14.75 -33.88 -17.07
CA ARG A 158 -15.73 -33.64 -15.99
C ARG A 158 -15.12 -32.87 -14.83
N TYR A 159 -13.92 -33.23 -14.38
CA TYR A 159 -13.24 -32.50 -13.30
C TYR A 159 -13.00 -31.04 -13.69
N ILE A 160 -12.48 -30.79 -14.89
CA ILE A 160 -12.25 -29.43 -15.40
C ILE A 160 -13.56 -28.62 -15.40
N SER A 161 -14.66 -29.21 -15.87
CA SER A 161 -15.97 -28.55 -15.87
C SER A 161 -16.46 -28.23 -14.45
N GLU A 162 -16.37 -29.19 -13.53
CA GLU A 162 -16.79 -28.98 -12.14
C GLU A 162 -15.94 -27.90 -11.45
N TYR A 163 -14.64 -27.89 -11.71
CA TYR A 163 -13.73 -26.88 -11.17
C TYR A 163 -14.10 -25.49 -11.66
N TYR A 164 -14.35 -25.34 -12.97
CA TYR A 164 -14.81 -24.09 -13.57
C TYR A 164 -16.12 -23.60 -12.93
N ASP A 165 -17.07 -24.50 -12.69
CA ASP A 165 -18.34 -24.15 -12.05
C ASP A 165 -18.17 -23.72 -10.58
N VAL A 166 -17.25 -24.37 -9.84
CA VAL A 166 -16.91 -23.99 -8.47
C VAL A 166 -16.26 -22.62 -8.42
N GLU A 167 -15.28 -22.36 -9.28
CA GLU A 167 -14.58 -21.07 -9.34
C GLU A 167 -15.57 -19.94 -9.67
N ARG A 168 -16.42 -20.14 -10.67
CA ARG A 168 -17.47 -19.19 -11.05
C ARG A 168 -18.43 -18.91 -9.90
N ALA A 169 -18.91 -19.94 -9.20
CA ALA A 169 -19.83 -19.77 -8.08
C ALA A 169 -19.21 -19.00 -6.90
N VAL A 170 -17.91 -19.21 -6.64
CA VAL A 170 -17.16 -18.43 -5.66
C VAL A 170 -17.06 -16.98 -6.12
N ILE A 171 -16.66 -16.73 -7.36
CA ILE A 171 -16.53 -15.38 -7.93
C ILE A 171 -17.85 -14.60 -7.82
N GLU A 172 -18.95 -15.22 -8.23
CA GLU A 172 -20.30 -14.63 -8.12
C GLU A 172 -20.67 -14.28 -6.67
N SER A 173 -20.24 -15.09 -5.69
CA SER A 173 -20.46 -14.80 -4.27
C SER A 173 -19.68 -13.55 -3.82
N PHE A 174 -18.43 -13.39 -4.24
CA PHE A 174 -17.63 -12.19 -3.98
C PHE A 174 -18.23 -10.95 -4.62
N GLU A 175 -18.56 -11.00 -5.91
CA GLU A 175 -19.17 -9.88 -6.62
C GLU A 175 -20.48 -9.44 -5.98
N LYS A 176 -21.36 -10.39 -5.65
CA LYS A 176 -22.65 -10.08 -5.04
C LYS A 176 -22.50 -9.46 -3.65
N ARG A 177 -21.67 -10.05 -2.77
CA ARG A 177 -21.60 -9.68 -1.34
C ARG A 177 -20.63 -8.54 -1.03
N LEU A 178 -19.74 -8.19 -1.96
CA LEU A 178 -18.81 -7.07 -1.85
C LEU A 178 -19.12 -5.92 -2.81
N SER A 179 -20.18 -6.01 -3.62
CA SER A 179 -20.61 -4.95 -4.55
C SER A 179 -20.86 -3.59 -3.88
N ASP A 180 -21.25 -3.58 -2.61
CA ASP A 180 -21.49 -2.38 -1.80
C ASP A 180 -20.22 -1.73 -1.23
N ARG A 181 -19.10 -2.45 -1.25
CA ARG A 181 -17.80 -1.93 -0.79
C ARG A 181 -17.12 -1.13 -1.88
N LYS A 182 -16.89 0.16 -1.61
CA LYS A 182 -16.21 1.08 -2.53
C LYS A 182 -14.69 1.05 -2.37
N GLU A 183 -14.16 0.35 -1.37
CA GLU A 183 -12.74 0.31 -1.05
C GLU A 183 -11.93 -0.49 -2.07
N TYR A 184 -12.55 -1.47 -2.73
CA TYR A 184 -11.91 -2.37 -3.67
C TYR A 184 -12.63 -2.38 -5.02
N GLU A 185 -11.86 -2.51 -6.10
CA GLU A 185 -12.37 -2.94 -7.40
C GLU A 185 -12.14 -4.44 -7.55
N ILE A 186 -13.21 -5.19 -7.82
CA ILE A 186 -13.16 -6.63 -8.01
C ILE A 186 -12.81 -6.91 -9.46
N LYS A 187 -11.70 -7.59 -9.69
CA LYS A 187 -11.25 -8.02 -11.03
C LYS A 187 -11.09 -9.55 -11.02
N PRO A 188 -12.13 -10.31 -11.44
CA PRO A 188 -12.03 -11.76 -11.57
C PRO A 188 -11.14 -12.15 -12.76
N GLN A 189 -10.63 -13.38 -12.74
CA GLN A 189 -9.94 -14.04 -13.85
C GLN A 189 -8.94 -13.11 -14.55
N THR A 190 -8.00 -12.60 -13.78
CA THR A 190 -7.13 -11.51 -14.21
C THR A 190 -5.77 -12.03 -14.63
N GLU A 191 -5.24 -11.48 -15.72
CA GLU A 191 -3.83 -11.58 -16.06
C GLU A 191 -3.13 -10.24 -15.85
N ILE A 192 -1.94 -10.28 -15.25
CA ILE A 192 -1.09 -9.11 -15.04
C ILE A 192 0.24 -9.28 -15.75
N GLY A 193 0.57 -8.34 -16.64
CA GLY A 193 1.81 -8.40 -17.42
C GLY A 193 1.80 -9.59 -18.39
N ASP A 194 2.92 -10.33 -18.46
CA ASP A 194 3.04 -11.53 -19.30
C ASP A 194 2.97 -12.79 -18.39
N ARG A 195 1.83 -13.48 -18.40
CA ARG A 195 1.59 -14.80 -17.76
C ARG A 195 1.51 -14.84 -16.23
N LEU A 196 1.03 -13.79 -15.56
CA LEU A 196 0.61 -13.92 -14.15
C LEU A 196 -0.92 -14.02 -14.10
N HIS A 197 -1.44 -15.24 -13.99
CA HIS A 197 -2.88 -15.48 -13.92
C HIS A 197 -3.34 -15.54 -12.46
N LEU A 198 -4.38 -14.79 -12.14
CA LEU A 198 -5.00 -14.67 -10.83
C LEU A 198 -6.46 -15.10 -10.94
N ASP A 199 -6.96 -15.91 -9.99
CA ASP A 199 -8.39 -16.24 -9.96
C ASP A 199 -9.23 -15.00 -9.68
N MET A 200 -8.81 -14.16 -8.73
CA MET A 200 -9.43 -12.88 -8.48
C MET A 200 -8.47 -11.90 -7.79
N LEU A 201 -8.51 -10.65 -8.25
CA LEU A 201 -7.79 -9.52 -7.67
C LEU A 201 -8.80 -8.53 -7.07
N LEU A 202 -8.64 -8.21 -5.79
CA LEU A 202 -9.28 -7.04 -5.19
C LEU A 202 -8.28 -5.89 -5.19
N LEU A 203 -8.41 -5.00 -6.16
CA LEU A 203 -7.54 -3.84 -6.32
C LEU A 203 -7.99 -2.73 -5.38
N SER A 204 -7.15 -2.34 -4.43
CA SER A 204 -7.45 -1.25 -3.50
C SER A 204 -7.56 0.07 -4.26
N ARG A 205 -8.67 0.79 -4.06
CA ARG A 205 -8.89 2.12 -4.60
C ARG A 205 -8.15 3.22 -3.84
N ASP A 206 -7.68 2.90 -2.63
CA ASP A 206 -6.96 3.85 -1.78
C ASP A 206 -5.46 3.71 -2.03
N ASN A 207 -4.86 4.77 -2.58
CA ASN A 207 -3.47 4.95 -3.01
C ASN A 207 -2.40 4.42 -2.01
N GLY A 208 -2.25 3.09 -1.93
CA GLY A 208 -1.24 2.40 -1.10
C GLY A 208 -1.53 2.35 0.40
N LEU A 209 -2.65 2.92 0.88
CA LEU A 209 -3.02 2.86 2.30
C LEU A 209 -3.50 1.45 2.70
N ARG A 210 -4.15 0.76 1.76
CA ARG A 210 -4.60 -0.63 1.90
C ARG A 210 -3.86 -1.50 0.90
N SER A 211 -3.46 -2.68 1.33
CA SER A 211 -2.94 -3.72 0.45
C SER A 211 -4.05 -4.21 -0.49
N ASP A 212 -3.64 -4.55 -1.71
CA ASP A 212 -4.50 -5.31 -2.62
C ASP A 212 -4.72 -6.71 -2.03
N LYS A 213 -5.70 -7.46 -2.55
CA LYS A 213 -5.89 -8.86 -2.14
C LYS A 213 -5.86 -9.76 -3.36
N ILE A 214 -5.01 -10.78 -3.30
CA ILE A 214 -4.97 -11.83 -4.32
C ILE A 214 -5.71 -13.03 -3.75
N ILE A 215 -6.81 -13.39 -4.39
CA ILE A 215 -7.63 -14.53 -4.01
C ILE A 215 -7.29 -15.67 -4.97
N GLU A 216 -6.90 -16.81 -4.40
CA GLU A 216 -6.69 -18.06 -5.11
C GLU A 216 -7.73 -19.09 -4.66
N ILE A 217 -8.32 -19.79 -5.62
CA ILE A 217 -9.39 -20.76 -5.41
C ILE A 217 -8.86 -22.15 -5.79
N LYS A 218 -8.85 -23.08 -4.82
CA LYS A 218 -8.43 -24.47 -5.05
C LYS A 218 -9.56 -25.45 -4.81
N TYR A 219 -9.93 -26.24 -5.80
CA TYR A 219 -10.97 -27.27 -5.67
C TYR A 219 -10.40 -28.70 -5.68
N PHE A 220 -10.62 -29.44 -4.58
CA PHE A 220 -10.21 -30.83 -4.43
C PHE A 220 -11.41 -31.76 -4.53
N ARG A 221 -11.52 -32.47 -5.67
CA ARG A 221 -12.63 -33.41 -5.91
C ARG A 221 -12.45 -34.72 -5.14
N ASN A 222 -11.25 -35.30 -5.17
CA ASN A 222 -10.99 -36.66 -4.69
C ASN A 222 -10.31 -36.72 -3.32
N GLY A 223 -10.23 -35.59 -2.62
CA GLY A 223 -9.77 -35.50 -1.24
C GLY A 223 -8.58 -34.56 -1.04
N LEU A 224 -8.39 -34.09 0.19
CA LEU A 224 -7.34 -33.16 0.59
C LEU A 224 -5.99 -33.88 0.73
N ASN A 225 -5.08 -33.62 -0.21
CA ASN A 225 -3.79 -34.30 -0.24
C ASN A 225 -2.67 -33.45 0.38
N GLY A 226 -2.17 -33.89 1.53
CA GLY A 226 -1.10 -33.23 2.25
C GLY A 226 0.20 -32.98 1.48
N LYS A 227 0.48 -33.71 0.40
CA LYS A 227 1.66 -33.48 -0.45
C LYS A 227 1.59 -32.15 -1.19
N TYR A 228 0.38 -31.68 -1.50
CA TYR A 228 0.12 -30.47 -2.26
C TYR A 228 0.20 -29.19 -1.42
N VAL A 229 0.31 -29.30 -0.08
CA VAL A 229 0.39 -28.17 0.86
C VAL A 229 1.55 -27.23 0.51
N PHE A 230 2.75 -27.78 0.30
CA PHE A 230 3.94 -26.98 0.01
C PHE A 230 3.84 -26.31 -1.36
N ASP A 231 3.22 -26.96 -2.34
CA ASP A 231 3.04 -26.39 -3.67
C ASP A 231 2.06 -25.22 -3.65
N ILE A 232 0.94 -25.32 -2.92
CA ILE A 232 0.01 -24.20 -2.74
C ILE A 232 0.73 -22.99 -2.15
N VAL A 233 1.46 -23.17 -1.04
CA VAL A 233 2.18 -22.09 -0.37
C VAL A 233 3.25 -21.49 -1.29
N ARG A 234 4.01 -22.35 -1.99
CA ARG A 234 5.05 -21.90 -2.94
C ARG A 234 4.45 -21.12 -4.11
N GLN A 235 3.35 -21.62 -4.70
CA GLN A 235 2.67 -20.96 -5.81
C GLN A 235 2.12 -19.60 -5.39
N MET A 236 1.46 -19.52 -4.24
CA MET A 236 0.94 -18.28 -3.68
C MET A 236 2.06 -17.26 -3.39
N ASN A 237 3.13 -17.68 -2.70
CA ASN A 237 4.26 -16.80 -2.42
C ASN A 237 4.94 -16.31 -3.72
N THR A 238 5.10 -17.20 -4.71
CA THR A 238 5.62 -16.84 -6.03
C THR A 238 4.73 -15.82 -6.72
N CYS A 239 3.42 -16.00 -6.64
CA CYS A 239 2.42 -15.10 -7.19
C CYS A 239 2.54 -13.70 -6.58
N LEU A 240 2.61 -13.60 -5.25
CA LEU A 240 2.78 -12.33 -4.53
C LEU A 240 4.09 -11.62 -4.88
N CYS A 241 5.20 -12.36 -4.92
CA CYS A 241 6.50 -11.82 -5.32
C CYS A 241 6.46 -11.26 -6.75
N ARG A 242 5.85 -11.99 -7.70
CA ARG A 242 5.67 -11.53 -9.08
C ARG A 242 4.75 -10.32 -9.16
N TYR A 243 3.64 -10.33 -8.43
CA TYR A 243 2.71 -9.20 -8.36
C TYR A 243 3.42 -7.94 -7.87
N ARG A 244 4.13 -8.01 -6.74
CA ARG A 244 4.90 -6.89 -6.22
C ARG A 244 5.96 -6.41 -7.19
N GLY A 245 6.65 -7.34 -7.86
CA GLY A 245 7.67 -7.01 -8.86
C GLY A 245 7.12 -6.30 -10.10
N LEU A 246 5.92 -6.67 -10.56
CA LEU A 246 5.26 -6.07 -11.73
C LEU A 246 4.58 -4.73 -11.40
N THR A 247 3.96 -4.65 -10.22
CA THR A 247 3.04 -3.55 -9.88
C THR A 247 3.62 -2.55 -8.89
N GLY A 248 4.66 -2.92 -8.14
CA GLY A 248 5.18 -2.15 -7.01
C GLY A 248 4.26 -2.13 -5.78
N ARG A 249 3.08 -2.76 -5.85
CA ARG A 249 2.06 -2.75 -4.80
C ARG A 249 2.19 -3.97 -3.89
N ARG A 250 1.80 -3.79 -2.62
CA ARG A 250 1.68 -4.90 -1.66
C ARG A 250 0.32 -5.55 -1.80
N ALA A 251 0.30 -6.88 -1.71
CA ALA A 251 -0.93 -7.65 -1.71
C ALA A 251 -0.95 -8.64 -0.54
N ALA A 252 -2.12 -8.80 0.07
CA ALA A 252 -2.38 -9.84 1.07
C ALA A 252 -2.93 -11.10 0.37
N PRO A 253 -2.38 -12.30 0.66
CA PRO A 253 -2.89 -13.52 0.07
C PRO A 253 -4.17 -14.00 0.77
N VAL A 254 -5.15 -14.38 -0.04
CA VAL A 254 -6.39 -15.02 0.39
C VAL A 254 -6.51 -16.36 -0.31
N LEU A 255 -6.53 -17.45 0.45
CA LEU A 255 -6.66 -18.80 -0.08
C LEU A 255 -8.02 -19.39 0.25
N LEU A 256 -8.82 -19.69 -0.77
CA LEU A 256 -10.08 -20.39 -0.63
C LEU A 256 -9.93 -21.82 -1.14
N ILE A 257 -10.13 -22.79 -0.26
CA ILE A 257 -10.11 -24.20 -0.63
C ILE A 257 -11.52 -24.75 -0.57
N VAL A 258 -11.97 -25.33 -1.68
CA VAL A 258 -13.25 -26.01 -1.80
C VAL A 258 -12.99 -27.52 -1.80
N TYR A 259 -13.69 -28.26 -0.95
CA TYR A 259 -13.58 -29.71 -0.85
C TYR A 259 -14.96 -30.37 -0.81
N ASN A 260 -15.00 -31.69 -0.99
CA ASN A 260 -16.23 -32.47 -0.87
C ASN A 260 -16.27 -33.20 0.48
N ARG A 261 -17.28 -32.92 1.32
CA ARG A 261 -17.48 -33.58 2.62
C ARG A 261 -17.65 -35.09 2.56
N GLU A 262 -18.08 -35.63 1.41
CA GLU A 262 -18.15 -37.07 1.18
C GLU A 262 -16.77 -37.76 1.23
N ARG A 263 -15.69 -37.00 0.98
CA ARG A 263 -14.31 -37.48 0.97
C ARG A 263 -13.51 -37.06 2.19
N ASP A 264 -13.75 -35.86 2.70
CA ASP A 264 -13.03 -35.29 3.84
C ASP A 264 -13.97 -34.79 4.92
N SER A 265 -13.70 -35.21 6.16
CA SER A 265 -14.38 -34.63 7.32
C SER A 265 -13.92 -33.18 7.57
N ALA A 266 -14.72 -32.42 8.30
CA ALA A 266 -14.35 -31.08 8.74
C ALA A 266 -13.03 -31.07 9.54
N GLU A 267 -12.75 -32.13 10.30
CA GLU A 267 -11.48 -32.31 11.01
C GLU A 267 -10.29 -32.57 10.08
N SER A 268 -10.49 -33.34 9.00
CA SER A 268 -9.48 -33.52 7.94
C SER A 268 -9.14 -32.19 7.30
N ALA A 269 -10.17 -31.40 6.95
CA ALA A 269 -10.03 -30.07 6.40
C ALA A 269 -9.30 -29.12 7.36
N ALA A 270 -9.67 -29.09 8.65
CA ALA A 270 -8.99 -28.27 9.65
C ALA A 270 -7.49 -28.60 9.73
N ARG A 271 -7.13 -29.89 9.83
CA ARG A 271 -5.73 -30.34 9.83
C ARG A 271 -4.99 -29.97 8.56
N PHE A 272 -5.64 -30.04 7.40
CA PHE A 272 -5.06 -29.63 6.13
C PHE A 272 -4.76 -28.12 6.12
N GLY A 273 -5.69 -27.30 6.61
CA GLY A 273 -5.51 -25.87 6.78
C GLY A 273 -4.35 -25.52 7.72
N ASP A 274 -4.24 -26.21 8.86
CA ASP A 274 -3.15 -25.96 9.82
C ASP A 274 -1.78 -26.28 9.23
N ARG A 275 -1.70 -27.32 8.39
CA ARG A 275 -0.45 -27.63 7.65
C ARG A 275 -0.08 -26.53 6.64
N ILE A 276 -1.06 -25.92 5.97
CA ILE A 276 -0.81 -24.77 5.07
C ILE A 276 -0.29 -23.58 5.86
N ARG A 277 -0.93 -23.25 6.98
CA ARG A 277 -0.48 -22.16 7.85
C ARG A 277 0.95 -22.39 8.34
N SER A 278 1.24 -23.58 8.87
CA SER A 278 2.58 -23.95 9.32
C SER A 278 3.62 -23.91 8.19
N ALA A 279 3.25 -24.31 6.97
CA ALA A 279 4.14 -24.22 5.81
C ALA A 279 4.37 -22.78 5.32
N ALA A 280 3.44 -21.86 5.61
CA ALA A 280 3.55 -20.44 5.27
C ALA A 280 4.33 -19.60 6.31
N GLU A 281 4.52 -20.12 7.52
CA GLU A 281 5.25 -19.44 8.59
C GLU A 281 6.69 -19.10 8.16
N GLY A 282 7.10 -17.86 8.46
CA GLY A 282 8.43 -17.35 8.12
C GLY A 282 8.59 -16.83 6.69
N LEU A 283 7.54 -16.86 5.86
CA LEU A 283 7.53 -16.21 4.55
C LEU A 283 6.96 -14.79 4.66
N PRO A 284 7.76 -13.72 4.41
CA PRO A 284 7.34 -12.34 4.67
C PRO A 284 6.07 -11.90 3.92
N ASP A 285 5.90 -12.35 2.68
CA ASP A 285 4.74 -11.99 1.86
C ASP A 285 3.47 -12.79 2.24
N MET A 286 3.60 -13.81 3.10
CA MET A 286 2.51 -14.68 3.53
C MET A 286 2.04 -14.41 4.97
N GLU A 287 2.63 -13.44 5.67
CA GLU A 287 2.27 -13.12 7.07
C GLU A 287 0.78 -12.78 7.23
N GLU A 288 0.18 -12.12 6.23
CA GLU A 288 -1.23 -11.74 6.21
C GLU A 288 -2.14 -12.81 5.56
N LEU A 289 -1.67 -14.07 5.41
CA LEU A 289 -2.45 -15.13 4.78
C LEU A 289 -3.79 -15.35 5.49
N LYS A 290 -4.87 -15.02 4.79
CA LYS A 290 -6.23 -15.38 5.18
C LYS A 290 -6.64 -16.62 4.41
N MET A 291 -7.20 -17.60 5.09
CA MET A 291 -7.57 -18.86 4.46
C MET A 291 -8.90 -19.36 4.98
N ARG A 292 -9.70 -19.92 4.08
CA ARG A 292 -10.93 -20.63 4.42
C ARG A 292 -11.04 -21.91 3.61
N LEU A 293 -11.47 -22.96 4.31
CA LEU A 293 -11.86 -24.22 3.69
C LEU A 293 -13.37 -24.33 3.77
N ILE A 294 -14.04 -24.50 2.63
CA ILE A 294 -15.49 -24.61 2.54
C ILE A 294 -15.88 -25.90 1.84
N ASP A 295 -16.97 -26.50 2.30
CA ASP A 295 -17.58 -27.59 1.55
C ASP A 295 -18.24 -27.04 0.27
N ARG A 296 -18.24 -27.84 -0.79
CA ARG A 296 -18.85 -27.46 -2.07
C ARG A 296 -20.32 -27.05 -1.93
N SER A 297 -21.10 -27.67 -1.03
CA SER A 297 -22.51 -27.30 -0.81
C SER A 297 -22.69 -25.97 -0.08
N GLU A 298 -21.65 -25.45 0.57
CA GLU A 298 -21.69 -24.25 1.41
C GLU A 298 -21.27 -22.96 0.66
N ILE A 299 -20.84 -23.06 -0.60
CA ILE A 299 -20.37 -21.92 -1.41
C ILE A 299 -21.40 -20.77 -1.43
N GLY A 300 -22.69 -21.10 -1.57
CA GLY A 300 -23.76 -20.10 -1.61
C GLY A 300 -24.00 -19.39 -0.27
N MET A 301 -23.63 -20.01 0.86
CA MET A 301 -23.81 -19.48 2.21
C MET A 301 -22.58 -18.71 2.71
N PHE A 302 -21.39 -19.02 2.18
CA PHE A 302 -20.12 -18.38 2.51
C PHE A 302 -20.18 -16.84 2.40
N ASP A 303 -19.69 -16.14 3.43
CA ASP A 303 -19.52 -14.68 3.42
C ASP A 303 -18.06 -14.27 3.15
N PRO A 304 -17.76 -13.75 1.94
CA PRO A 304 -16.44 -13.24 1.58
C PRO A 304 -15.91 -12.12 2.47
N ARG A 305 -16.80 -11.41 3.19
CA ARG A 305 -16.42 -10.28 4.06
C ARG A 305 -15.46 -10.69 5.17
N GLU A 306 -15.54 -11.93 5.64
CA GLU A 306 -14.64 -12.48 6.67
C GLU A 306 -13.18 -12.54 6.19
N LEU A 307 -12.95 -12.74 4.89
CA LEU A 307 -11.61 -12.83 4.30
C LEU A 307 -11.05 -11.49 3.83
N VAL A 308 -11.91 -10.48 3.71
CA VAL A 308 -11.57 -9.17 3.16
C VAL A 308 -11.51 -8.08 4.25
N ALA A 309 -12.14 -8.29 5.41
CA ALA A 309 -12.00 -7.41 6.58
C ALA A 309 -10.52 -7.21 6.95
N GLN A 310 -10.18 -6.05 7.55
CA GLN A 310 -8.80 -5.71 7.95
C GLN A 310 -8.29 -6.71 8.99
#